data_AF-A0A814WYC2-F1
#
_entry.id   AF-A0A814WYC2-F1
#
_cell.length_a   1.000
_cell.length_b   1.000
_cell.length_c   1.000
_cell.angle_alpha   90.00
_cell.angle_beta   90.00
_cell.angle_gamma   90.00
#
_symmetry.space_group_name_H-M   'P 1'
#
loop_
_entity.id
_entity.type
_entity.pdbx_description
1 polymer ?
#
loop_
_entity_poly.entity_id
_entity_poly.type
_entity_poly.pdbx_seq_one_letter_code
_entity_poly.pdbx_strand_id
1 'polypeptide(L)'
;MNVLIEQVLMKLREPLHDMESISQWKMQMFTFIDRIAELKVSSTNSGSSENISLDPVDWSAARHIAHEMLDASLNFIQTIRDRPVWRPVPEDVRTILEDAPVPERSRSLADVCNDILTYVLPYPRN
;
A
#
# COMPACT_ATOMS: atom_id res chain seq x y z
N MET A 1 20.27 -13.58 -10.01
CA MET A 1 20.06 -12.20 -10.50
C MET A 1 20.63 -11.99 -11.90
N ASN A 2 21.88 -12.38 -12.18
CA ASN A 2 22.51 -12.19 -13.49
C ASN A 2 21.78 -12.89 -14.66
N VAL A 3 21.27 -14.10 -14.46
CA VAL A 3 20.62 -14.89 -15.53
C VAL A 3 19.31 -14.27 -16.04
N LEU A 4 18.51 -13.65 -15.16
CA LEU A 4 17.27 -13.00 -15.57
C LEU A 4 17.53 -11.71 -16.35
N ILE A 5 18.56 -10.95 -15.95
CA ILE A 5 18.98 -9.74 -16.65
C ILE A 5 19.45 -10.10 -18.07
N GLU A 6 20.26 -11.16 -18.22
CA GLU A 6 20.69 -11.66 -19.53
C GLU A 6 19.51 -12.13 -20.40
N GLN A 7 18.53 -12.83 -19.82
CA GLN A 7 17.33 -13.27 -20.56
C GLN A 7 16.47 -12.09 -21.04
N VAL A 8 16.31 -11.06 -20.22
CA VAL A 8 15.61 -9.82 -20.59
C VAL A 8 16.38 -9.10 -21.70
N LEU A 9 17.70 -8.97 -21.59
CA LEU A 9 18.53 -8.30 -22.59
C LEU A 9 18.56 -9.05 -23.93
N MET A 10 18.51 -10.38 -23.91
CA MET A 10 18.36 -11.20 -25.12
C MET A 10 17.00 -10.97 -25.79
N LYS A 11 15.91 -10.94 -25.00
CA LYS A 11 14.55 -10.74 -25.51
C LYS A 11 14.32 -9.35 -26.10
N LEU A 12 14.95 -8.32 -25.53
CA LEU A 12 14.91 -6.96 -26.06
C LEU A 12 15.70 -6.78 -27.36
N ARG A 13 16.60 -7.72 -27.70
CA ARG A 13 17.40 -7.69 -28.94
C ARG A 13 16.77 -8.44 -30.10
N GLU A 14 15.59 -9.05 -29.90
CA GLU A 14 14.90 -9.77 -30.99
C GLU A 14 14.50 -8.77 -32.10
N PRO A 15 14.85 -9.05 -33.36
CA PRO A 15 14.71 -8.06 -34.42
C PRO A 15 13.24 -7.94 -34.89
N LEU A 16 12.72 -6.71 -34.88
CA LEU A 16 11.35 -6.37 -35.24
C LEU A 16 11.30 -5.94 -36.70
N HIS A 17 10.83 -6.82 -37.59
CA HIS A 17 10.88 -6.60 -39.04
C HIS A 17 9.56 -6.11 -39.63
N ASP A 18 8.42 -6.38 -38.99
CA ASP A 18 7.09 -5.96 -39.43
C ASP A 18 6.07 -5.84 -38.27
N MET A 19 4.84 -5.41 -38.58
CA MET A 19 3.77 -5.21 -37.60
C MET A 19 3.28 -6.52 -36.96
N GLU A 20 3.41 -7.64 -37.65
CA GLU A 20 3.09 -8.96 -37.12
C GLU A 20 4.13 -9.39 -36.09
N SER A 21 5.41 -9.16 -36.39
CA SER A 21 6.55 -9.37 -35.48
C SER A 21 6.41 -8.54 -34.21
N ILE A 22 5.96 -7.28 -34.30
CA ILE A 22 5.70 -6.43 -33.13
C ILE A 22 4.56 -6.99 -32.28
N SER A 23 3.49 -7.47 -32.90
CA SER A 23 2.34 -8.03 -32.20
C SER A 23 2.67 -9.35 -31.50
N GLN A 24 3.45 -10.21 -32.16
CA GLN A 24 3.95 -11.46 -31.61
C GLN A 24 4.95 -11.21 -30.47
N TRP A 25 5.89 -10.28 -30.67
CA TRP A 25 6.85 -9.87 -29.63
C TRP A 25 6.12 -9.33 -28.40
N LYS A 26 5.11 -8.48 -28.58
CA LYS A 26 4.28 -7.95 -27.48
C LYS A 26 3.60 -9.09 -26.71
N MET A 27 3.02 -10.07 -27.40
CA MET A 27 2.33 -11.20 -26.77
C MET A 27 3.29 -12.13 -26.01
N GLN A 28 4.47 -12.38 -26.58
CA GLN A 28 5.51 -13.19 -25.93
C GLN A 28 6.13 -12.47 -24.72
N MET A 29 6.35 -11.16 -24.81
CA MET A 29 6.89 -10.35 -23.72
C MET A 29 5.94 -10.27 -22.53
N PHE A 30 4.63 -10.13 -22.75
CA PHE A 30 3.67 -10.14 -21.63
C PHE A 30 3.60 -11.51 -20.94
N THR A 31 3.58 -12.61 -21.71
CA THR A 31 3.66 -13.97 -21.15
C THR A 31 4.95 -14.19 -20.33
N PHE A 32 6.08 -13.64 -20.79
CA PHE A 32 7.35 -13.74 -20.08
C PHE A 32 7.32 -12.97 -18.74
N ILE A 33 6.70 -11.79 -18.70
CA ILE A 33 6.50 -10.99 -17.49
C ILE A 33 5.62 -11.73 -16.48
N ASP A 34 4.51 -12.33 -16.94
CA ASP A 34 3.60 -13.09 -16.08
C ASP A 34 4.29 -14.30 -15.46
N ARG A 35 5.15 -14.99 -16.22
CA ARG A 35 5.95 -16.11 -15.71
C ARG A 35 6.98 -15.67 -14.65
N ILE A 36 7.53 -14.46 -14.74
CA ILE A 36 8.37 -13.88 -13.68
C ILE A 36 7.53 -13.57 -12.43
N ALA A 37 6.30 -13.09 -12.60
CA ALA A 37 5.38 -12.83 -11.49
C ALA A 37 5.03 -14.13 -10.74
N GLU A 38 4.73 -15.22 -11.46
CA GLU A 38 4.45 -16.54 -10.88
C GLU A 38 5.65 -17.12 -10.10
N LEU A 39 6.87 -16.90 -10.57
CA LEU A 39 8.09 -17.31 -9.87
C LEU A 39 8.30 -16.54 -8.54
N LYS A 40 7.80 -15.31 -8.44
CA LYS A 40 7.86 -14.51 -7.21
C LYS A 40 6.82 -14.96 -6.17
N VAL A 41 5.68 -15.48 -6.62
CA VAL A 41 4.58 -15.97 -5.76
C VAL A 41 4.95 -17.27 -5.04
N SER A 42 5.76 -18.14 -5.65
CA SER A 42 6.12 -19.44 -5.07
C SER A 42 7.15 -19.38 -3.92
N SER A 43 7.72 -18.22 -3.60
CA SER A 43 8.81 -18.09 -2.61
C SER A 43 8.42 -17.48 -1.26
N THR A 44 7.13 -17.39 -0.93
CA THR A 44 6.68 -16.85 0.37
C THR A 44 6.42 -17.96 1.39
N ASN A 45 7.49 -18.44 2.04
CA ASN A 45 7.43 -19.05 3.36
C ASN A 45 8.11 -18.13 4.38
N SER A 46 7.50 -18.00 5.55
CA SER A 46 7.74 -17.04 6.63
C SER A 46 9.20 -16.72 6.99
N GLY A 47 9.43 -15.46 7.37
CA GLY A 47 10.54 -15.06 8.23
C GLY A 47 11.12 -13.69 7.90
N SER A 48 10.74 -12.67 8.68
CA SER A 48 11.47 -11.42 8.93
C SER A 48 12.54 -11.05 7.91
N SER A 49 12.15 -10.40 6.82
CA SER A 49 13.06 -9.60 6.00
C SER A 49 12.70 -8.15 6.27
N GLU A 50 13.71 -7.31 6.55
CA GLU A 50 13.53 -5.86 6.60
C GLU A 50 12.89 -5.42 5.28
N ASN A 51 11.58 -5.21 5.30
CA ASN A 51 10.86 -4.70 4.15
C ASN A 51 11.30 -3.25 3.97
N ILE A 52 12.22 -3.03 3.02
CA ILE A 52 12.64 -1.69 2.56
C ILE A 52 11.44 -0.94 1.94
N SER A 53 10.38 -1.66 1.58
CA SER A 53 9.14 -1.11 1.05
C SER A 53 8.06 -1.01 2.12
N LEU A 54 7.25 0.05 2.06
CA LEU A 54 6.02 0.22 2.85
C LEU A 54 4.84 -0.58 2.27
N ASP A 55 5.09 -1.47 1.31
CA ASP A 55 4.06 -2.31 0.73
C ASP A 55 3.51 -3.30 1.77
N PRO A 56 2.18 -3.48 1.83
CA PRO A 56 1.59 -4.50 2.67
C PRO A 56 2.10 -5.89 2.30
N VAL A 57 2.36 -6.70 3.32
CA VAL A 57 2.67 -8.13 3.13
C VAL A 57 1.45 -8.87 2.59
N ASP A 58 0.24 -8.44 2.97
CA ASP A 58 -1.04 -8.95 2.46
C ASP A 58 -1.89 -7.79 1.91
N TRP A 59 -2.00 -7.73 0.58
CA TRP A 59 -2.78 -6.72 -0.13
C TRP A 59 -4.29 -6.88 0.05
N SER A 60 -4.79 -8.10 0.26
CA SER A 60 -6.21 -8.33 0.48
C SER A 60 -6.64 -7.80 1.84
N ALA A 61 -5.86 -8.11 2.88
CA ALA A 61 -6.08 -7.57 4.22
C ALA A 61 -5.96 -6.04 4.25
N ALA A 62 -4.92 -5.48 3.61
CA ALA A 62 -4.74 -4.03 3.53
C ALA A 62 -5.89 -3.33 2.80
N ARG A 63 -6.39 -3.92 1.70
CA ARG A 63 -7.55 -3.40 0.97
C ARG A 63 -8.80 -3.39 1.85
N HIS A 64 -9.02 -4.44 2.63
CA HIS A 64 -10.16 -4.49 3.55
C HIS A 64 -10.12 -3.34 4.57
N ILE A 65 -8.97 -3.17 5.25
CA ILE A 65 -8.77 -2.08 6.22
C ILE A 65 -8.94 -0.71 5.55
N ALA A 66 -8.41 -0.53 4.33
CA ALA A 66 -8.54 0.72 3.59
C ALA A 66 -10.00 1.05 3.26
N HIS A 67 -10.82 0.05 2.90
CA HIS A 67 -12.25 0.25 2.67
C HIS A 67 -12.99 0.62 3.97
N GLU A 68 -12.69 -0.04 5.09
CA GLU A 68 -13.28 0.31 6.39
C GLU A 68 -12.94 1.76 6.78
N MET A 69 -11.69 2.17 6.61
CA MET A 69 -11.25 3.54 6.89
C MET A 69 -11.92 4.56 5.97
N LEU A 70 -12.11 4.22 4.68
CA LEU A 70 -12.82 5.06 3.72
C LEU A 70 -14.28 5.22 4.13
N ASP A 71 -14.97 4.13 4.47
CA ASP A 71 -16.37 4.16 4.89
C ASP A 71 -16.53 4.98 6.19
N ALA A 72 -15.64 4.82 7.16
CA ALA A 72 -15.63 5.62 8.39
C ALA A 72 -15.43 7.11 8.09
N SER A 73 -14.54 7.45 7.16
CA SER A 73 -14.27 8.83 6.74
C SER A 73 -15.47 9.45 6.02
N LEU A 74 -16.13 8.70 5.15
CA LEU A 74 -17.35 9.14 4.46
C LEU A 74 -18.49 9.37 5.45
N ASN A 75 -18.69 8.46 6.41
CA ASN A 75 -19.67 8.61 7.48
C ASN A 75 -19.39 9.85 8.35
N PHE A 76 -18.11 10.12 8.63
CA PHE A 76 -17.69 11.33 9.33
C PHE A 76 -18.10 12.60 8.56
N ILE A 77 -17.78 12.66 7.25
CA ILE A 77 -18.10 13.82 6.41
C ILE A 77 -19.61 13.97 6.22
N GLN A 78 -20.35 12.88 6.07
CA GLN A 78 -21.81 12.90 5.91
C GLN A 78 -22.51 13.60 7.08
N THR A 79 -21.98 13.41 8.29
CA THR A 79 -22.53 13.98 9.54
C THR A 79 -21.82 15.27 9.97
N ILE A 80 -20.93 15.83 9.16
CA ILE A 80 -20.07 16.95 9.59
C ILE A 80 -20.86 18.23 9.86
N ARG A 81 -21.99 18.43 9.17
CA ARG A 81 -22.84 19.62 9.33
C ARG A 81 -23.62 19.64 10.66
N ASP A 82 -23.80 18.47 11.27
CA ASP A 82 -24.50 18.32 12.55
C ASP A 82 -23.56 18.53 13.75
N ARG A 83 -22.26 18.76 13.49
CA ARG A 83 -21.21 18.89 14.50
C ARG A 83 -20.84 20.35 14.73
N PRO A 84 -20.35 20.71 15.92
CA PRO A 84 -19.83 22.05 16.16
C PRO A 84 -18.66 22.33 15.20
N VAL A 85 -18.66 23.54 14.63
CA VAL A 85 -17.63 24.02 13.68
C VAL A 85 -16.22 23.90 14.27
N TRP A 86 -16.08 24.10 15.57
CA TRP A 86 -14.82 23.94 16.29
C TRP A 86 -15.03 23.09 17.54
N ARG A 87 -14.12 22.15 17.76
CA ARG A 87 -14.02 21.36 18.98
C ARG A 87 -12.59 21.45 19.49
N PRO A 88 -12.36 21.92 20.73
CA PRO A 88 -11.02 21.92 21.29
C PRO A 88 -10.50 20.49 21.40
N VAL A 89 -9.22 20.29 21.11
CA VAL A 89 -8.52 19.03 21.41
C VAL A 89 -8.42 18.92 22.93
N PRO A 90 -8.99 17.86 23.55
CA PRO A 90 -8.85 17.60 24.97
C PRO A 90 -7.38 17.45 25.39
N GLU A 91 -7.05 17.83 26.62
CA GLU A 91 -5.65 17.83 27.09
C GLU A 91 -5.06 16.42 27.12
N ASP A 92 -5.84 15.41 27.53
CA ASP A 92 -5.45 14.01 27.50
C ASP A 92 -5.10 13.52 26.09
N VAL A 93 -5.90 13.91 25.08
CA VAL A 93 -5.61 13.57 23.68
C VAL A 93 -4.34 14.28 23.19
N ARG A 94 -4.15 15.54 23.58
CA ARG A 94 -2.92 16.29 23.26
C ARG A 94 -1.70 15.60 23.87
N THR A 95 -1.73 15.28 25.16
CA THR A 95 -0.64 14.59 25.86
C THR A 95 -0.33 13.25 25.19
N ILE A 96 -1.34 12.45 24.82
CA ILE A 96 -1.12 11.17 24.11
C ILE A 96 -0.35 11.39 22.81
N LEU A 97 -0.72 12.41 22.02
CA LEU A 97 -0.09 12.66 20.71
C LEU A 97 1.30 13.31 20.83
N GLU A 98 1.51 14.17 21.84
CA GLU A 98 2.79 14.85 22.06
C GLU A 98 3.83 13.95 22.73
N ASP A 99 3.42 13.11 23.68
CA ASP A 99 4.32 12.24 24.45
C ASP A 99 4.54 10.86 23.80
N ALA A 100 3.75 10.50 22.79
CA ALA A 100 3.91 9.23 22.10
C ALA A 100 5.32 9.13 21.47
N PRO A 101 6.12 8.12 21.83
CA PRO A 101 7.43 7.94 21.23
C PRO A 101 7.29 7.60 19.74
N VAL A 102 8.22 8.11 18.94
CA VAL A 102 8.32 7.74 17.52
C VAL A 102 8.54 6.23 17.44
N PRO A 103 7.70 5.47 16.71
CA PRO A 103 7.79 4.02 16.68
C PRO A 103 9.08 3.58 15.99
N GLU A 104 9.92 2.81 16.70
CA GLU A 104 11.16 2.23 16.14
C GLU A 104 10.90 1.03 15.23
N ARG A 105 9.69 0.47 15.27
CA ARG A 105 9.25 -0.67 14.46
C ARG A 105 7.95 -0.36 13.75
N SER A 106 7.70 -1.08 12.65
CA SER A 106 6.43 -1.03 11.95
C SER A 106 5.26 -1.32 12.89
N ARG A 107 4.20 -0.51 12.80
CA ARG A 107 2.90 -0.78 13.41
C ARG A 107 1.95 -1.36 12.38
N SER A 108 0.90 -2.05 12.82
CA SER A 108 -0.11 -2.54 11.88
C SER A 108 -0.90 -1.38 11.27
N LEU A 109 -1.35 -1.54 10.02
CA LEU A 109 -2.19 -0.53 9.36
C LEU A 109 -3.49 -0.28 10.13
N ALA A 110 -4.09 -1.34 10.68
CA ALA A 110 -5.33 -1.26 11.45
C ALA A 110 -5.16 -0.39 12.71
N ASP A 111 -4.06 -0.55 13.46
CA ASP A 111 -3.81 0.25 14.66
C ASP A 111 -3.67 1.74 14.32
N VAL A 112 -2.94 2.06 13.24
CA VAL A 112 -2.75 3.45 12.80
C VAL A 112 -4.08 4.05 12.32
N CYS A 113 -4.88 3.31 11.58
CA CYS A 113 -6.22 3.75 11.18
C CYS A 113 -7.10 4.03 12.41
N ASN A 114 -7.09 3.13 13.41
CA ASN A 114 -7.86 3.31 14.63
C ASN A 114 -7.40 4.54 15.45
N ASP A 115 -6.09 4.80 15.51
CA ASP A 115 -5.55 6.01 16.15
C ASP A 115 -6.06 7.28 15.46
N ILE A 116 -6.13 7.31 14.13
CA ILE A 116 -6.67 8.45 13.37
C ILE A 116 -8.15 8.66 13.69
N LEU A 117 -8.95 7.59 13.70
CA LEU A 117 -10.39 7.66 14.00
C LEU A 117 -10.65 8.19 15.42
N THR A 118 -9.77 7.85 16.37
CA THR A 118 -9.95 8.14 17.79
C THR A 118 -9.40 9.51 18.17
N TYR A 119 -8.17 9.82 17.77
CA TYR A 119 -7.42 10.96 18.29
C TYR A 119 -7.31 12.14 17.33
N VAL A 120 -7.59 11.94 16.04
CA VAL A 120 -7.40 12.99 15.01
C VAL A 120 -8.73 13.47 14.45
N LEU A 121 -9.50 12.57 13.81
CA LEU A 121 -10.73 12.95 13.10
C LEU A 121 -11.75 13.73 13.96
N PRO A 122 -11.97 13.43 15.24
CA PRO A 122 -12.95 14.16 16.04
C PRO A 122 -12.62 15.63 16.29
N TYR A 123 -11.38 16.07 16.00
CA TYR A 123 -10.84 17.38 16.37
C TYR A 123 -10.20 18.12 15.17
N PRO A 124 -10.96 18.43 14.11
CA PRO A 124 -10.43 19.18 12.97
C PRO A 124 -10.05 20.61 13.40
N ARG A 125 -8.85 21.06 13.01
CA ARG A 125 -8.48 22.48 13.08
C ARG A 125 -9.00 23.18 11.83
N ASN A 126 -9.99 24.06 12.01
CA ASN A 126 -10.34 25.05 10.99
C ASN A 126 -9.28 26.15 10.87
#